data_AF-A0A5V1XX09-F1
#
_entry.id   AF-A0A5V1XX09-F1
#
_cell.length_a   1.000
_cell.length_b   1.000
_cell.length_c   1.000
_cell.angle_alpha   90.00
_cell.angle_beta   90.00
_cell.angle_gamma   90.00
#
_symmetry.space_group_name_H-M   'P 1'
#
loop_
_entity.id
_entity.type
_entity.pdbx_description
1 polymer ?
#
loop_
_entity_poly.entity_id
_entity_poly.type
_entity_poly.pdbx_seq_one_letter_code
_entity_poly.pdbx_strand_id
1 'polypeptide(L)' 'FVPPTLIETILQSPQVDNEHKVQLQKMVARKGELSFYDIFTLARAEASR' A
#
# COMPACT_ATOMS: atom_id res chain seq x y z
N PHE A 1 -7.70 9.08 6.97
CA PHE A 1 -7.04 7.78 7.16
C PHE A 1 -7.55 6.81 6.11
N VAL A 2 -6.76 5.81 5.74
CA VAL A 2 -7.16 4.78 4.78
C VAL A 2 -7.95 3.69 5.53
N PRO A 3 -9.14 3.29 5.05
CA PRO A 3 -9.87 2.19 5.64
C PRO A 3 -9.07 0.88 5.60
N PRO A 4 -9.07 0.07 6.67
CA PRO A 4 -8.43 -1.25 6.67
C PRO A 4 -8.88 -2.14 5.51
N THR A 5 -10.16 -2.05 5.12
CA THR A 5 -10.72 -2.79 3.99
C THR A 5 -10.06 -2.46 2.66
N LEU A 6 -9.60 -1.21 2.46
CA LEU A 6 -8.86 -0.84 1.25
C LEU A 6 -7.46 -1.48 1.25
N ILE A 7 -6.80 -1.52 2.40
CA ILE A 7 -5.50 -2.21 2.55
C ILE A 7 -5.65 -3.70 2.21
N GLU A 8 -6.67 -4.36 2.76
CA GLU A 8 -6.97 -5.76 2.46
C GLU A 8 -7.26 -5.99 0.98
N THR A 9 -8.06 -5.12 0.37
CA THR A 9 -8.37 -5.17 -1.07
C THR A 9 -7.11 -5.06 -1.92
N ILE A 10 -6.18 -4.15 -1.57
CA ILE A 10 -4.89 -4.00 -2.26
C ILE A 10 -4.03 -5.27 -2.10
N LEU A 11 -4.00 -5.87 -0.91
CA LEU A 11 -3.25 -7.10 -0.65
C LEU A 11 -3.81 -8.32 -1.40
N GLN A 12 -5.12 -8.35 -1.63
CA GLN A 12 -5.79 -9.42 -2.39
C GLN A 12 -5.81 -9.17 -3.91
N SER A 13 -5.61 -7.93 -4.35
CA SER A 13 -5.67 -7.59 -5.77
C SER A 13 -4.61 -8.33 -6.58
N PRO A 14 -4.96 -9.03 -7.68
CA PRO A 14 -3.99 -9.65 -8.58
C PRO A 14 -3.25 -8.62 -9.44
N GLN A 15 -3.73 -7.38 -9.50
CA GLN A 15 -3.12 -6.29 -10.27
C GLN A 15 -2.00 -5.57 -9.52
N VAL A 16 -1.74 -5.94 -8.28
CA VAL A 16 -0.71 -5.32 -7.42
C VAL A 16 0.38 -6.34 -7.20
N ASP A 17 1.61 -5.98 -7.58
CA ASP A 17 2.75 -6.87 -7.42
C ASP A 17 3.04 -7.21 -5.96
N ASN A 18 3.64 -8.38 -5.76
CA ASN A 18 3.98 -8.85 -4.41
C ASN A 18 4.97 -7.89 -3.71
N GLU A 19 5.87 -7.22 -4.44
CA GLU A 19 6.78 -6.24 -3.84
C GLU A 19 6.01 -5.07 -3.20
N HIS A 20 4.99 -4.55 -3.89
CA HIS A 20 4.12 -3.48 -3.38
C HIS A 20 3.32 -3.91 -2.17
N LYS A 21 2.81 -5.15 -2.17
CA LYS A 21 2.09 -5.72 -1.01
C LYS A 21 2.98 -5.81 0.21
N VAL A 22 4.22 -6.27 0.04
CA VAL A 22 5.22 -6.35 1.13
C VAL A 22 5.57 -4.96 1.65
N GLN A 23 5.74 -3.97 0.77
CA GLN A 23 5.99 -2.58 1.19
C GLN A 23 4.81 -1.99 1.94
N LEU A 24 3.58 -2.19 1.47
CA LEU A 24 2.36 -1.75 2.14
C LEU A 24 2.27 -2.33 3.56
N GLN A 25 2.49 -3.63 3.72
CA GLN A 25 2.50 -4.30 5.03
C GLN A 25 3.55 -3.69 5.97
N LYS A 26 4.76 -3.40 5.47
CA LYS A 26 5.81 -2.74 6.26
C LYS A 26 5.38 -1.33 6.70
N MET A 27 4.70 -0.58 5.84
CA MET A 27 4.22 0.77 6.17
C MET A 27 3.14 0.70 7.25
N VAL A 28 2.18 -0.22 7.14
CA VAL A 28 1.15 -0.46 8.16
C VAL A 28 1.79 -0.84 9.50
N ALA A 29 2.76 -1.77 9.51
CA ALA A 29 3.42 -2.19 10.74
C ALA A 29 4.23 -1.07 11.43
N ARG A 30 4.78 -0.12 10.65
CA ARG A 30 5.58 0.99 11.19
C ARG A 30 4.74 2.18 11.63
N LYS A 31 3.73 2.56 10.84
CA LYS A 31 2.97 3.80 11.01
C LYS A 31 1.62 3.58 11.70
N GLY A 32 1.13 2.35 11.71
CA GLY A 32 -0.21 1.99 12.16
C GLY A 32 -1.27 2.44 11.16
N GLU A 33 -1.53 3.74 11.11
CA GLU A 33 -2.50 4.34 10.20
C GLU A 33 -1.83 4.94 8.96
N LEU A 34 -2.31 4.54 7.79
CA LEU A 34 -1.88 5.12 6.51
C LEU A 34 -2.85 6.21 6.06
N SER A 35 -2.32 7.21 5.38
CA SER A 35 -3.08 8.21 4.63
C SER A 35 -3.20 7.80 3.16
N PHE A 36 -4.17 8.37 2.44
CA PHE A 36 -4.29 8.14 1.00
C PHE A 36 -3.04 8.60 0.23
N TYR A 37 -2.33 9.60 0.76
CA TYR A 37 -1.07 10.07 0.19
C TYR A 37 0.06 9.03 0.30
N ASP A 38 0.11 8.30 1.42
CA ASP A 38 1.06 7.20 1.60
C ASP A 38 0.83 6.09 0.56
N ILE A 39 -0.42 5.74 0.29
CA ILE A 39 -0.80 4.75 -0.73
C ILE A 39 -0.49 5.24 -2.14
N PHE A 40 -0.82 6.50 -2.45
CA PHE A 40 -0.52 7.10 -3.76
C PHE A 40 0.99 7.14 -4.04
N THR A 41 1.78 7.50 -3.03
CA THR A 41 3.24 7.56 -3.15
C THR A 41 3.85 6.17 -3.30
N LEU A 42 3.30 5.17 -2.61
CA LEU A 42 3.68 3.77 -2.78
C LEU A 42 3.48 3.30 -4.24
N ALA A 43 2.32 3.61 -4.83
CA ALA A 43 2.03 3.25 -6.23
C ALA A 43 2.89 4.03 -7.25
N ARG A 44 3.24 5.29 -6.94
CA ARG A 44 4.02 6.15 -7.84
C ARG A 44 5.52 5.94 -7.79
N ALA A 45 6.08 5.60 -6.63
CA ALA A 45 7.53 5.41 -6.49
C ALA A 45 8.08 4.34 -7.43
N GLU A 46 7.23 3.38 -7.82
CA GLU A 46 7.58 2.31 -8.76
C GLU A 46 7.29 2.69 -10.22
N ALA A 47 6.22 3.43 -10.52
CA ALA A 47 5.97 3.95 -11.87
C ALA A 47 7.09 4.89 -12.40
N SER A 48 7.95 5.40 -11.51
CA SER A 48 9.14 6.20 -11.84
C SER A 48 10.44 5.36 -11.93
N ARG A 49 10.36 4.03 -11.85
CA ARG A 49 11.50 3.11 -11.88
C ARG A 49 11.54 2.33 -13.19
#